data_AF-A0A7V3I5X5-F1
#
_entry.id   AF-A0A7V3I5X5-F1
#
_cell.length_a   1.000
_cell.length_b   1.000
_cell.length_c   1.000
_cell.angle_alpha   90.00
_cell.angle_beta   90.00
_cell.angle_gamma   90.00
#
_symmetry.space_group_name_H-M   'P 1'
#
loop_
_entity.id
_entity.type
_entity.pdbx_description
1 polymer ?
#
loop_
_entity_poly.entity_id
_entity_poly.type
_entity_poly.pdbx_seq_one_letter_code
_entity_poly.pdbx_strand_id
1 'polypeptide(L)'
;MFCYVVAGLCAGLASIVLWSRVGTGSYLHGEWYELYAIAAVVIGGTSFFGGEGSVVGTLIGALIIAILNNGLDAAGIDTTLQKIVVGAVIVVAACWDSWRRRHHRREAA
;
A
#
# COMPACT_ATOMS: atom_id res chain seq x y z
N MET A 1 17.83 6.86 -10.62
CA MET A 1 17.99 8.13 -9.85
C MET A 1 16.73 8.99 -9.86
N PHE A 2 16.15 9.31 -11.03
CA PHE A 2 14.92 10.14 -11.11
C PHE A 2 13.77 9.65 -10.20
N CYS A 3 13.47 8.35 -10.19
CA CYS A 3 12.41 7.78 -9.34
C CYS A 3 12.63 8.04 -7.83
N TYR A 4 13.88 7.97 -7.36
CA TYR A 4 14.19 8.21 -5.95
C TYR A 4 14.05 9.69 -5.58
N VAL A 5 14.40 10.60 -6.49
CA VAL A 5 14.22 12.06 -6.29
C VAL A 5 12.74 12.39 -6.20
N VAL A 6 11.92 11.87 -7.12
CA VAL A 6 10.47 12.07 -7.10
C VAL A 6 9.83 11.47 -5.85
N ALA A 7 10.21 10.25 -5.47
CA ALA A 7 9.71 9.61 -4.25
C ALA A 7 10.07 10.41 -2.98
N GLY A 8 11.31 10.90 -2.88
CA GLY A 8 11.73 11.74 -1.75
C GLY A 8 10.97 13.07 -1.67
N LEU A 9 10.74 13.72 -2.82
CA LEU A 9 9.96 14.95 -2.90
C LEU A 9 8.50 14.72 -2.49
N CYS A 10 7.86 13.65 -2.99
CA CYS A 10 6.50 13.28 -2.61
C CYS A 10 6.40 12.93 -1.12
N ALA A 11 7.36 12.19 -0.57
CA ALA A 11 7.38 11.85 0.85
C ALA A 11 7.54 13.10 1.74
N GLY A 12 8.39 14.04 1.34
CA GLY A 12 8.54 15.33 2.03
C GLY A 12 7.26 16.15 2.03
N LEU A 13 6.61 16.30 0.86
CA LEU A 13 5.33 17.01 0.75
C LEU A 13 4.22 16.35 1.57
N ALA A 14 4.09 15.02 1.48
CA ALA A 14 3.11 14.26 2.26
C ALA A 14 3.29 14.45 3.78
N SER A 15 4.55 14.51 4.25
CA SER A 15 4.86 14.71 5.66
C SER A 15 4.48 16.11 6.17
N ILE A 16 4.66 17.15 5.35
CA ILE A 16 4.21 18.52 5.70
C ILE A 16 2.69 18.56 5.86
N VAL A 17 1.95 17.93 4.95
CA VAL A 17 0.49 17.83 5.02
C VAL A 17 0.04 17.05 6.25
N LEU A 18 0.69 15.92 6.54
CA LEU A 18 0.40 15.11 7.72
C LEU A 18 0.64 15.88 9.03
N TRP A 19 1.75 16.61 9.11
CA TRP A 19 2.08 17.43 10.28
C TRP A 19 1.03 18.52 10.52
N SER A 20 0.58 19.17 9.44
CA SER A 20 -0.52 20.15 9.49
C SER A 20 -1.83 19.52 9.99
N ARG A 21 -2.13 18.27 9.59
CA ARG A 21 -3.36 17.56 10.02
C ARG A 21 -3.33 17.18 11.49
N VAL A 22 -2.20 16.68 11.99
CA VAL A 22 -2.10 16.10 13.34
C VAL A 22 -1.76 17.17 14.39
N GLY A 23 -1.13 18.28 13.99
CA GLY A 23 -0.77 19.39 14.87
C GLY A 23 0.32 19.05 15.89
N THR A 24 0.80 17.81 15.92
CA THR A 24 1.86 17.33 16.82
C THR A 24 2.93 16.57 16.04
N GLY A 25 4.19 16.78 16.40
CA GLY A 25 5.35 16.15 15.75
C GLY A 25 5.61 14.74 16.29
N SER A 26 4.62 13.85 16.25
CA SER A 26 4.79 12.46 16.72
C SER A 26 5.19 11.52 15.59
N TYR A 27 6.35 10.85 15.75
CA TYR A 27 6.92 9.90 14.79
C TYR A 27 6.04 8.66 14.55
N LEU A 28 5.13 8.35 15.49
CA LEU A 28 4.21 7.21 15.40
C LEU A 28 3.25 7.32 14.20
N HIS A 29 3.00 8.52 13.68
CA HIS A 29 2.09 8.74 12.54
C HIS A 29 2.69 8.33 11.19
N GLY A 30 4.01 8.21 11.09
CA GLY A 30 4.69 7.72 9.89
C GLY A 30 4.90 6.21 9.89
N GLU A 31 4.74 5.56 11.04
CA GLU A 31 4.87 4.10 11.11
C GLU A 31 3.79 3.43 10.25
N TRP A 32 4.15 2.29 9.63
CA TRP A 32 3.27 1.45 8.81
C TRP A 32 2.88 2.02 7.45
N TYR A 33 3.22 3.27 7.13
CA TYR A 33 2.93 3.86 5.81
C TYR A 33 3.65 3.12 4.67
N GLU A 34 4.80 2.51 4.96
CA GLU A 34 5.50 1.62 4.04
C GLU A 34 4.65 0.39 3.70
N LEU A 35 4.02 -0.23 4.71
CA LEU A 35 3.15 -1.38 4.53
C LEU A 35 1.89 -1.01 3.73
N TYR A 36 1.32 0.17 3.99
CA TYR A 36 0.20 0.71 3.21
C TYR A 36 0.59 0.98 1.75
N ALA A 37 1.79 1.49 1.50
CA ALA A 37 2.29 1.69 0.15
C ALA A 37 2.43 0.36 -0.60
N ILE A 38 2.96 -0.68 0.05
CA ILE A 38 3.04 -2.04 -0.52
C ILE A 38 1.63 -2.59 -0.80
N ALA A 39 0.71 -2.46 0.15
CA ALA A 39 -0.66 -2.94 -0.01
C ALA A 39 -1.38 -2.26 -1.19
N ALA A 40 -1.24 -0.93 -1.32
CA ALA A 40 -1.83 -0.16 -2.39
C ALA A 40 -1.34 -0.60 -3.79
N VAL A 41 -0.03 -0.79 -3.94
CA VAL A 41 0.58 -1.20 -5.21
C VAL A 41 0.13 -2.61 -5.62
N VAL A 42 0.02 -3.52 -4.65
CA VAL A 42 -0.35 -4.92 -4.89
C VAL A 42 -1.84 -5.08 -5.17
N ILE A 43 -2.70 -4.41 -4.41
CA ILE A 43 -4.14 -4.38 -4.69
C ILE A 43 -4.40 -3.73 -6.05
N GLY A 44 -3.62 -2.71 -6.40
CA GLY A 44 -3.64 -2.07 -7.71
C GLY A 44 -3.17 -2.95 -8.88
N GLY A 45 -2.70 -4.18 -8.62
CA GLY A 45 -2.32 -5.15 -9.63
C GLY A 45 -0.88 -5.01 -10.15
N THR A 46 -0.03 -4.26 -9.45
CA THR A 46 1.40 -4.16 -9.79
C THR A 46 2.19 -5.34 -9.19
N SER A 47 3.09 -5.92 -9.98
CA SER A 47 3.93 -7.07 -9.59
C SER A 47 4.87 -6.77 -8.42
N PHE A 48 4.93 -7.66 -7.43
CA PHE A 48 5.91 -7.63 -6.34
C PHE A 48 7.38 -7.62 -6.80
N PHE A 49 7.68 -8.33 -7.90
CA PHE A 49 9.05 -8.47 -8.41
C PHE A 49 9.40 -7.36 -9.43
N GLY A 50 8.51 -6.39 -9.63
CA GLY A 50 8.65 -5.38 -10.68
C GLY A 50 8.38 -5.95 -12.07
N GLY A 51 8.51 -5.08 -13.08
CA GLY A 51 8.38 -5.42 -14.51
C GLY A 51 7.00 -5.22 -15.11
N GLU A 52 5.92 -5.35 -14.33
CA GLU A 52 4.53 -5.30 -14.84
C GLU A 52 3.60 -4.60 -13.84
N GLY A 53 2.81 -3.63 -14.31
CA GLY A 53 1.84 -2.87 -13.51
C GLY A 53 1.42 -1.55 -14.15
N SER A 54 0.33 -0.96 -13.65
CA SER A 54 -0.17 0.35 -14.12
C SER A 54 -0.22 1.36 -12.97
N VAL A 55 0.25 2.57 -13.23
CA VAL A 55 0.17 3.70 -12.28
C VAL A 55 -1.28 3.96 -11.87
N VAL A 56 -2.22 3.86 -12.83
CA VAL A 56 -3.65 4.06 -12.57
C VAL A 56 -4.20 2.97 -11.64
N GLY A 57 -3.80 1.71 -11.84
CA GLY A 57 -4.18 0.61 -10.97
C GLY A 57 -3.69 0.84 -9.53
N THR A 58 -2.45 1.27 -9.36
CA THR A 58 -1.87 1.62 -8.06
C THR A 58 -2.58 2.79 -7.38
N LEU A 59 -2.99 3.83 -8.13
CA LEU A 59 -3.78 4.94 -7.58
C LEU A 59 -5.14 4.46 -7.05
N ILE A 60 -5.81 3.55 -7.78
CA ILE A 60 -7.04 2.92 -7.33
C ILE A 60 -6.79 2.06 -6.08
N GLY A 61 -5.70 1.29 -6.05
CA GLY A 61 -5.30 0.52 -4.87
C GLY A 61 -5.02 1.40 -3.64
N ALA A 62 -4.37 2.55 -3.82
CA ALA A 62 -4.16 3.53 -2.74
C ALA A 62 -5.49 4.09 -2.22
N LEU A 63 -6.44 4.38 -3.12
CA LEU A 63 -7.78 4.81 -2.75
C LEU A 63 -8.53 3.72 -1.95
N ILE A 64 -8.42 2.46 -2.35
CA ILE A 64 -9.02 1.32 -1.63
C ILE A 64 -8.45 1.23 -0.21
N ILE A 65 -7.14 1.32 -0.04
CA ILE A 65 -6.50 1.31 1.29
C ILE A 65 -6.93 2.51 2.13
N ALA A 66 -7.04 3.69 1.53
CA ALA A 66 -7.51 4.89 2.22
C ALA A 66 -8.96 4.72 2.71
N ILE A 67 -9.86 4.22 1.85
CA ILE A 67 -11.26 3.96 2.22
C ILE A 67 -11.34 2.86 3.27
N LEU A 68 -10.54 1.80 3.17
CA LEU A 68 -10.50 0.73 4.17
C LEU A 68 -10.09 1.28 5.53
N ASN A 69 -9.01 2.06 5.62
CA ASN A 69 -8.59 2.64 6.90
C ASN A 69 -9.64 3.59 7.48
N ASN A 70 -10.20 4.50 6.67
CA ASN A 70 -11.25 5.39 7.15
C ASN A 70 -12.54 4.64 7.53
N GLY A 71 -12.86 3.54 6.83
CA GLY A 71 -14.03 2.71 7.11
C GLY A 71 -13.87 1.88 8.39
N LEU A 72 -12.69 1.32 8.64
CA LEU A 72 -12.39 0.59 9.88
C LEU A 72 -12.34 1.55 11.08
N ASP A 73 -11.82 2.76 10.90
CA ASP A 73 -11.82 3.82 11.90
C ASP A 73 -13.26 4.25 12.23
N ALA A 74 -14.10 4.46 11.21
CA ALA A 74 -15.52 4.76 11.39
C ALA A 74 -16.31 3.62 12.05
N ALA A 75 -15.89 2.37 11.86
CA ALA A 75 -16.45 1.20 12.54
C ALA A 75 -15.96 1.05 14.00
N GLY A 76 -15.08 1.94 14.48
CA GLY A 76 -14.53 1.89 15.83
C GLY A 76 -13.53 0.75 16.06
N ILE A 77 -12.92 0.23 15.00
CA ILE A 77 -11.94 -0.85 15.09
C ILE A 77 -10.59 -0.27 15.48
N ASP A 78 -9.97 -0.84 16.53
CA ASP A 78 -8.66 -0.44 17.02
C ASP A 78 -7.57 -0.53 15.93
N THR A 79 -6.65 0.43 15.93
CA THR A 79 -5.52 0.55 14.99
C THR A 79 -4.68 -0.73 14.92
N THR A 80 -4.57 -1.49 16.00
CA THR A 80 -3.84 -2.78 16.03
C THR A 80 -4.52 -3.81 15.13
N LEU A 81 -5.85 -3.90 15.18
CA LEU A 81 -6.62 -4.80 14.31
C LEU A 81 -6.57 -4.31 12.86
N GLN A 82 -6.60 -3.00 12.62
CA GLN A 82 -6.44 -2.45 11.27
C GLN A 82 -5.12 -2.89 10.62
N LYS A 83 -4.01 -2.83 11.37
CA LYS A 83 -2.69 -3.31 10.90
C LYS A 83 -2.71 -4.80 10.55
N ILE A 84 -3.36 -5.63 11.36
CA ILE A 84 -3.50 -7.07 11.09
C ILE A 84 -4.32 -7.31 9.82
N VAL A 85 -5.42 -6.58 9.62
CA VAL A 85 -6.26 -6.68 8.42
C VAL A 85 -5.47 -6.32 7.17
N VAL A 86 -4.72 -5.21 7.19
CA VAL A 86 -3.87 -4.82 6.06
C VAL A 86 -2.81 -5.88 5.76
N GLY A 87 -2.15 -6.41 6.79
CA GLY A 87 -1.19 -7.50 6.63
C GLY A 87 -1.82 -8.76 6.01
N ALA A 88 -3.02 -9.14 6.46
CA ALA A 88 -3.75 -10.27 5.90
C ALA A 88 -4.10 -10.04 4.42
N VAL A 89 -4.53 -8.83 4.04
CA VAL A 89 -4.81 -8.47 2.64
C VAL A 89 -3.57 -8.62 1.76
N ILE A 90 -2.40 -8.19 2.23
CA ILE A 90 -1.14 -8.35 1.49
C ILE A 90 -0.80 -9.83 1.30
N VAL A 91 -0.90 -10.65 2.35
CA VAL A 91 -0.61 -12.08 2.27
C VAL A 91 -1.54 -12.78 1.28
N VAL A 92 -2.84 -12.49 1.35
CA VAL A 92 -3.83 -13.04 0.41
C VAL A 92 -3.51 -12.62 -1.02
N ALA A 93 -3.20 -11.35 -1.26
CA ALA A 93 -2.87 -10.85 -2.58
C ALA A 93 -1.56 -11.46 -3.12
N ALA A 94 -0.53 -11.62 -2.28
CA ALA A 94 0.73 -12.28 -2.64
C ALA A 94 0.57 -13.78 -2.93
N CYS A 95 -0.23 -14.48 -2.13
CA CYS A 95 -0.59 -15.88 -2.39
C CYS A 95 -1.34 -16.01 -3.73
N TRP A 96 -2.28 -15.12 -4.00
CA TRP A 96 -3.02 -15.10 -5.26
C TRP A 96 -2.10 -14.85 -6.46
N ASP A 97 -1.24 -13.84 -6.36
CA ASP A 97 -0.31 -13.46 -7.42
C ASP A 97 0.75 -14.54 -7.68
N SER A 98 1.27 -15.17 -6.63
CA SER A 98 2.19 -16.31 -6.77
C SER A 98 1.52 -17.56 -7.37
N TRP A 99 0.26 -17.82 -7.05
CA TRP A 99 -0.51 -18.92 -7.64
C TRP A 99 -0.79 -18.70 -9.13
N ARG A 100 -1.23 -17.49 -9.51
CA ARG A 100 -1.48 -17.11 -10.91
C ARG A 100 -0.22 -17.25 -11.77
N ARG A 101 0.95 -16.85 -11.26
CA ARG A 101 2.22 -16.98 -11.99
C ARG A 101 2.67 -18.43 -12.18
N ARG A 102 2.40 -19.32 -11.22
CA ARG A 102 2.73 -20.75 -11.37
C ARG A 102 1.95 -21.40 -12.51
N HIS A 103 0.74 -20.93 -12.81
CA HIS A 103 -0.04 -21.45 -13.92
C HIS A 103 0.52 -21.00 -15.29
N HIS A 104 0.90 -19.73 -15.45
CA HIS A 104 1.48 -19.26 -16.71
C HIS A 104 2.84 -19.88 -17.05
N ARG A 105 3.66 -20.26 -16.05
CA ARG A 105 4.93 -20.97 -16.28
C ARG A 105 4.77 -22.42 -16.75
N ARG A 106 3.60 -23.03 -16.57
CA ARG A 106 3.32 -24.42 -16.98
C ARG A 106 2.86 -24.54 -18.43
N GLU A 107 2.46 -23.45 -19.07
CA GLU A 107 2.03 -23.43 -20.47
C GLU A 107 3.20 -23.18 -21.44
N ALA A 108 4.37 -22.76 -20.92
CA ALA A 108 5.56 -22.46 -21.69
C ALA A 108 6.65 -23.56 -21.63
N ALA A 109 6.35 -24.71 -21.03
CA ALA A 109 7.24 -25.88 -20.92
C ALA A 109 6.52 -27.11 -21.46
#